data_AF-A0A7X7DIK8-F1
#
_entry.id   AF-A0A7X7DIK8-F1
#
_cell.length_a   1.000
_cell.length_b   1.000
_cell.length_c   1.000
_cell.angle_alpha   90.00
_cell.angle_beta   90.00
_cell.angle_gamma   90.00
#
_symmetry.space_group_name_H-M   'P 1'
#
loop_
_entity.id
_entity.type
_entity.pdbx_description
1 polymer ?
#
loop_
_entity_poly.entity_id
_entity_poly.type
_entity_poly.pdbx_seq_one_letter_code
_entity_poly.pdbx_strand_id
1 'polypeptide(L)'
;MITRISASIHGGLLLLLVSMLLISCIEFDTFERIEDDKPRVIGVQHEPKADFAPGDTVITKIFFAGDTVMSISNFSLAYKHEYDRNHTFPDERTISVLDTTLWLPDSAQFRFVIPADVFQKEHFFGTSDTSLVNELVTLITTHPDPENVILANQSNGTYLKYYTLISQLYARPNIFFHAQSIHGADLKIKTDFVIRYNSKFPLLFPINTNPSIKWIGIYKVKDGISSTFHPNNPDYKGKFELFYLYNAISPEKQTDTISIEKNYSYFISSNSQIDFSVQPNGDTLKDTVCDFIEIDTLSIPEPFNYKYFFQNLDKTNEEPDSLLMIDENNSNIVKLNPPVYKSMKHFKIWLVLYDSYDAEWNRPRGCDIQSVKGVFKYGDGYGRN
;
A
#
# COMPACT_ATOMS: atom_id res chain seq x y z
N MET A 1 48.10 39.61 28.99
CA MET A 1 47.08 38.75 29.61
C MET A 1 45.93 38.65 28.60
N ILE A 2 46.02 37.69 27.69
CA ILE A 2 45.08 37.50 26.58
C ILE A 2 44.42 36.15 26.84
N THR A 3 43.13 36.14 27.16
CA THR A 3 42.35 34.92 27.37
C THR A 3 41.12 34.90 26.46
N ARG A 4 41.28 34.11 25.39
CA ARG A 4 40.31 33.22 24.74
C ARG A 4 38.84 33.36 25.18
N ILE A 5 38.03 33.99 24.32
CA ILE A 5 36.60 33.70 24.19
C ILE A 5 36.25 33.80 22.70
N SER A 6 36.52 32.74 21.91
CA SER A 6 36.02 32.63 20.53
C SER A 6 36.30 31.22 19.99
N ALA A 7 35.51 30.24 20.40
CA ALA A 7 35.50 28.92 19.76
C ALA A 7 34.20 28.14 20.04
N SER A 8 33.49 28.42 21.13
CA SER A 8 32.34 27.58 21.55
C SER A 8 31.02 27.88 20.83
N ILE A 9 30.87 29.05 20.20
CA ILE A 9 29.57 29.48 19.65
C ILE A 9 29.33 28.94 18.24
N HIS A 10 30.40 28.72 17.46
CA HIS A 10 30.28 28.25 16.07
C HIS A 10 30.02 26.72 15.99
N GLY A 11 30.56 25.94 16.94
CA GLY A 11 30.29 24.50 17.01
C GLY A 11 28.85 24.18 17.39
N GLY A 12 28.25 24.96 18.30
CA GLY A 12 26.85 24.78 18.71
C GLY A 12 25.85 25.10 17.60
N LEU A 13 26.08 26.17 16.84
CA LEU A 13 25.19 26.57 15.73
C LEU A 13 25.25 25.56 14.57
N LEU A 14 26.44 25.02 14.26
CA LEU A 14 26.60 23.99 13.24
C LEU A 14 25.95 22.67 13.66
N LEU A 15 26.05 22.28 14.94
CA LEU A 15 25.38 21.08 15.46
C LEU A 15 23.86 21.22 15.44
N LEU A 16 23.33 22.43 15.69
CA LEU A 16 21.90 22.72 15.66
C LEU A 16 21.36 22.77 14.23
N LEU A 17 22.15 23.27 13.27
CA LEU A 17 21.85 23.20 11.83
C LEU A 17 21.90 21.76 11.31
N VAL A 18 22.87 20.96 11.74
CA VAL A 18 22.94 19.53 11.39
C VAL A 18 21.81 18.74 12.05
N SER A 19 21.41 19.06 13.28
CA SER A 19 20.26 18.41 13.92
C SER A 19 18.92 18.85 13.33
N MET A 20 18.81 20.10 12.86
CA MET A 20 17.63 20.56 12.11
C MET A 20 17.56 19.98 10.69
N LEU A 21 18.70 19.63 10.08
CA LEU A 21 18.74 18.90 8.80
C LEU A 21 18.41 17.40 8.94
N LEU A 22 18.50 16.83 10.15
CA LEU A 22 18.21 15.42 10.42
C LEU A 22 16.78 15.17 10.91
N ILE A 23 15.95 16.20 11.04
CA ILE A 23 14.53 16.10 11.40
C ILE A 23 13.70 16.78 10.30
N SER A 24 13.82 16.28 9.07
CA SER A 24 12.70 16.37 8.13
C SER A 24 11.92 15.07 8.24
N CYS A 25 11.05 14.99 9.26
CA CYS A 25 9.86 14.15 9.15
C CYS A 25 9.00 14.79 8.07
N ILE A 26 9.22 14.39 6.82
CA ILE A 26 8.34 14.78 5.72
C ILE A 26 7.05 13.99 5.94
N GLU A 27 6.00 14.70 6.35
CA GLU A 27 4.63 14.27 6.06
C GLU A 27 4.52 14.19 4.53
N PHE A 28 4.29 12.99 4.02
CA PHE A 28 4.27 12.70 2.59
C PHE A 28 2.99 13.24 1.95
N ASP A 29 3.04 14.47 1.46
CA ASP A 29 2.01 15.02 0.59
C ASP A 29 2.31 14.72 -0.88
N THR A 30 1.34 14.06 -1.53
CA THR A 30 1.00 14.15 -2.96
C THR A 30 2.00 13.62 -4.03
N PHE A 31 1.62 12.50 -4.67
CA PHE A 31 1.95 12.05 -6.04
C PHE A 31 3.26 12.57 -6.67
N GLU A 32 4.40 12.17 -6.10
CA GLU A 32 5.70 12.65 -6.56
C GLU A 32 6.26 11.82 -7.72
N ARG A 33 6.66 12.52 -8.78
CA ARG A 33 7.69 12.04 -9.72
C ARG A 33 8.88 11.52 -8.91
N ILE A 34 9.30 10.28 -9.15
CA ILE A 34 10.42 9.68 -8.42
C ILE A 34 11.75 10.14 -9.06
N GLU A 35 12.62 10.71 -8.23
CA GLU A 35 13.99 11.08 -8.60
C GLU A 35 14.91 9.84 -8.60
N ASP A 36 15.84 9.78 -9.55
CA ASP A 36 16.73 8.61 -9.73
C ASP A 36 17.76 8.43 -8.61
N ASP A 37 18.10 9.51 -7.90
CA ASP A 37 19.20 9.58 -6.93
C ASP A 37 18.76 9.36 -5.48
N LYS A 38 17.45 9.24 -5.24
CA LYS A 38 16.91 9.07 -3.88
C LYS A 38 16.10 7.77 -3.80
N PRO A 39 16.42 6.87 -2.86
CA PRO A 39 15.56 5.72 -2.63
C PRO A 39 14.20 6.19 -2.11
N ARG A 40 13.14 5.59 -2.63
CA ARG A 40 11.75 5.88 -2.27
C ARG A 40 11.02 4.57 -2.01
N VAL A 41 10.19 4.54 -0.96
CA VAL A 41 9.25 3.44 -0.72
C VAL A 41 7.95 3.79 -1.42
N ILE A 42 7.55 2.95 -2.37
CA ILE A 42 6.26 3.07 -3.08
C ILE A 42 5.13 2.57 -2.20
N GLY A 43 5.36 1.46 -1.52
CA GLY A 43 4.38 0.87 -0.61
C GLY A 43 4.85 -0.46 -0.05
N VAL A 44 4.06 -0.95 0.89
CA VAL A 44 4.28 -2.22 1.58
C VAL A 44 2.99 -3.01 1.56
N GLN A 45 3.10 -4.27 1.16
CA GLN A 45 1.99 -5.20 1.04
C GLN A 45 2.24 -6.39 1.96
N HIS A 46 1.20 -6.83 2.65
CA HIS A 46 1.25 -8.01 3.49
C HIS A 46 0.44 -9.15 2.86
N GLU A 47 1.01 -10.34 2.84
CA GLU A 47 0.44 -11.53 2.22
C GLU A 47 0.37 -12.71 3.20
N PRO A 48 -0.62 -13.62 3.02
CA PRO A 48 -1.53 -13.71 1.86
C PRO A 48 -2.80 -12.85 1.96
N LYS A 49 -3.01 -12.14 3.06
CA LYS A 49 -4.22 -11.36 3.39
C LYS A 49 -3.82 -10.08 4.14
N ALA A 50 -4.76 -9.18 4.43
CA ALA A 50 -4.50 -8.00 5.26
C ALA A 50 -4.71 -8.29 6.76
N ASP A 51 -5.63 -9.21 7.06
CA ASP A 51 -5.97 -9.62 8.42
C ASP A 51 -5.10 -10.76 8.94
N PHE A 52 -4.24 -10.48 9.92
CA PHE A 52 -3.42 -11.50 10.57
C PHE A 52 -3.69 -11.59 12.07
N ALA A 53 -3.52 -12.78 12.61
CA ALA A 53 -3.62 -13.10 14.02
C ALA A 53 -2.27 -13.64 14.55
N PRO A 54 -2.04 -13.65 15.87
CA PRO A 54 -0.85 -14.27 16.45
C PRO A 54 -0.62 -15.71 16.01
N GLY A 55 0.66 -16.03 15.87
CA GLY A 55 1.13 -17.28 15.28
C GLY A 55 1.05 -17.32 13.75
N ASP A 56 0.34 -16.40 13.08
CA ASP A 56 0.38 -16.33 11.63
C ASP A 56 1.77 -15.90 11.16
N THR A 57 2.22 -16.50 10.06
CA THR A 57 3.41 -16.05 9.33
C THR A 57 3.00 -14.98 8.33
N VAL A 58 3.57 -13.79 8.46
CA VAL A 58 3.33 -12.66 7.58
C VAL A 58 4.44 -12.62 6.54
N ILE A 59 4.05 -12.54 5.27
CA ILE A 59 4.96 -12.21 4.18
C ILE A 59 4.80 -10.72 3.90
N THR A 60 5.86 -9.94 4.11
CA THR A 60 5.84 -8.50 3.82
C THR A 60 6.65 -8.22 2.57
N LYS A 61 5.98 -7.75 1.52
CA LYS A 61 6.59 -7.27 0.27
C LYS A 61 6.72 -5.76 0.31
N ILE A 62 7.87 -5.26 -0.08
CA ILE A 62 8.20 -3.84 -0.09
C ILE A 62 8.56 -3.48 -1.53
N PHE A 63 8.01 -2.37 -2.02
CA PHE A 63 8.29 -1.87 -3.35
C PHE A 63 9.05 -0.55 -3.23
N PHE A 64 10.18 -0.49 -3.93
CA PHE A 64 11.08 0.64 -3.96
C PHE A 64 11.10 1.29 -5.35
N ALA A 65 11.55 2.53 -5.39
CA ALA A 65 11.86 3.26 -6.60
C ALA A 65 13.00 4.26 -6.37
N GLY A 66 13.45 4.88 -7.46
CA GLY A 66 14.58 5.81 -7.44
C GLY A 66 15.89 5.05 -7.28
N ASP A 67 16.67 5.41 -6.26
CA ASP A 67 17.95 4.76 -6.03
C ASP A 67 17.80 3.28 -5.67
N THR A 68 18.73 2.44 -6.16
CA THR A 68 18.64 0.99 -6.00
C THR A 68 18.91 0.59 -4.55
N VAL A 69 17.96 -0.11 -3.92
CA VAL A 69 18.10 -0.66 -2.57
C VAL A 69 18.88 -1.96 -2.63
N MET A 70 20.00 -2.04 -1.91
CA MET A 70 20.92 -3.17 -1.89
C MET A 70 20.70 -4.13 -0.72
N SER A 71 20.15 -3.64 0.40
CA SER A 71 19.89 -4.47 1.58
C SER A 71 18.72 -3.94 2.41
N ILE A 72 18.09 -4.84 3.15
CA ILE A 72 17.14 -4.51 4.22
C ILE A 72 17.58 -5.17 5.53
N SER A 73 17.49 -4.46 6.65
CA SER A 73 18.00 -4.93 7.95
C SER A 73 17.31 -4.24 9.14
N ASN A 74 17.76 -4.54 10.36
CA ASN A 74 17.33 -3.86 11.59
C ASN A 74 15.81 -3.83 11.79
N PHE A 75 15.17 -5.01 11.68
CA PHE A 75 13.74 -5.16 11.83
C PHE A 75 13.32 -4.98 13.30
N SER A 76 12.36 -4.10 13.54
CA SER A 76 11.79 -3.87 14.85
C SER A 76 10.30 -3.60 14.75
N LEU A 77 9.63 -3.62 15.90
CA LEU A 77 8.21 -3.38 16.03
C LEU A 77 7.95 -2.57 17.29
N ALA A 78 7.09 -1.57 17.19
CA ALA A 78 6.59 -0.81 18.33
C ALA A 78 5.09 -0.67 18.20
N TYR A 79 4.34 -0.67 19.29
CA TYR A 79 2.91 -0.54 19.19
C TYR A 79 2.47 0.91 19.25
N LYS A 80 1.48 1.28 18.43
CA LYS A 80 0.88 2.62 18.46
C LYS A 80 0.19 2.85 19.81
N HIS A 81 0.50 3.99 20.44
CA HIS A 81 -0.17 4.48 21.65
C HIS A 81 -1.13 5.64 21.29
N GLU A 82 -2.22 5.81 22.02
CA GLU A 82 -3.23 6.87 21.77
C GLU A 82 -2.65 8.30 21.78
N TYR A 83 -1.46 8.48 22.38
CA TYR A 83 -0.77 9.77 22.53
C TYR A 83 0.47 9.94 21.64
N ASP A 84 0.75 9.02 20.69
CA ASP A 84 1.94 9.04 19.83
C ASP A 84 1.87 10.07 18.69
N ARG A 85 1.68 11.35 19.04
CA ARG A 85 1.88 12.46 18.10
C ARG A 85 3.36 12.82 17.90
N ASN A 86 4.26 12.31 18.75
CA ASN A 86 5.65 12.78 18.83
C ASN A 86 6.70 11.85 18.18
N HIS A 87 6.29 10.87 17.36
CA HIS A 87 7.21 9.93 16.67
C HIS A 87 8.20 9.18 17.59
N THR A 88 7.95 9.14 18.91
CA THR A 88 8.74 8.39 19.87
C THR A 88 8.12 7.01 20.09
N PHE A 89 8.90 5.95 19.90
CA PHE A 89 8.46 4.57 20.05
C PHE A 89 9.21 3.88 21.20
N PRO A 90 8.87 4.19 22.47
CA PRO A 90 9.63 3.72 23.63
C PRO A 90 9.58 2.19 23.82
N ASP A 91 8.60 1.52 23.22
CA ASP A 91 8.44 0.06 23.20
C ASP A 91 8.97 -0.60 21.91
N GLU A 92 9.72 0.13 21.08
CA GLU A 92 10.36 -0.44 19.90
C GLU A 92 11.30 -1.59 20.29
N ARG A 93 10.94 -2.80 19.85
CA ARG A 93 11.68 -4.03 20.11
C ARG A 93 12.09 -4.70 18.79
N THR A 94 13.32 -5.20 18.73
CA THR A 94 13.78 -6.00 17.59
C THR A 94 12.92 -7.23 17.40
N ILE A 95 12.58 -7.55 16.15
CA ILE A 95 11.85 -8.76 15.79
C ILE A 95 12.75 -9.71 15.00
N SER A 96 12.55 -11.01 15.21
CA SER A 96 13.22 -12.03 14.42
C SER A 96 12.50 -12.23 13.09
N VAL A 97 13.21 -11.98 11.99
CA VAL A 97 12.76 -12.36 10.64
C VAL A 97 13.19 -13.79 10.34
N LEU A 98 12.32 -14.54 9.66
CA LEU A 98 12.59 -15.90 9.21
C LEU A 98 13.57 -15.91 8.03
N ASP A 99 13.35 -14.98 7.10
CA ASP A 99 14.16 -14.78 5.91
C ASP A 99 13.87 -13.41 5.27
N THR A 100 14.79 -13.01 4.41
CA THR A 100 14.70 -11.82 3.56
C THR A 100 15.09 -12.19 2.13
N THR A 101 14.37 -11.67 1.14
CA THR A 101 14.68 -11.79 -0.28
C THR A 101 14.75 -10.40 -0.90
N LEU A 102 15.77 -10.11 -1.68
CA LEU A 102 15.88 -8.86 -2.45
C LEU A 102 15.73 -9.18 -3.93
N TRP A 103 14.75 -8.56 -4.58
CA TRP A 103 14.58 -8.58 -6.03
C TRP A 103 14.97 -7.22 -6.57
N LEU A 104 16.25 -7.12 -6.91
CA LEU A 104 16.80 -5.88 -7.42
C LEU A 104 16.16 -5.50 -8.76
N PRO A 105 15.95 -4.19 -9.02
CA PRO A 105 16.34 -3.06 -8.15
C PRO A 105 15.22 -2.55 -7.21
N ASP A 106 14.01 -3.08 -7.32
CA ASP A 106 12.79 -2.34 -6.94
C ASP A 106 11.90 -3.05 -5.94
N SER A 107 12.30 -4.21 -5.41
CA SER A 107 11.48 -4.89 -4.41
C SER A 107 12.29 -5.74 -3.45
N ALA A 108 11.73 -5.91 -2.26
CA ALA A 108 12.23 -6.84 -1.27
C ALA A 108 11.07 -7.53 -0.57
N GLN A 109 11.37 -8.63 0.09
CA GLN A 109 10.45 -9.35 0.94
C GLN A 109 11.14 -9.74 2.22
N PHE A 110 10.39 -9.77 3.31
CA PHE A 110 10.79 -10.48 4.52
C PHE A 110 9.61 -11.22 5.13
N ARG A 111 9.90 -12.27 5.90
CA ARG A 111 8.89 -13.06 6.61
C ARG A 111 9.12 -13.00 8.10
N PHE A 112 8.04 -12.88 8.87
CA PHE A 112 8.10 -12.95 10.34
C PHE A 112 6.83 -13.62 10.89
N VAL A 113 6.90 -14.11 12.12
CA VAL A 113 5.75 -14.69 12.82
C VAL A 113 5.21 -13.65 13.79
N ILE A 114 3.89 -13.46 13.81
CA ILE A 114 3.27 -12.57 14.78
C ILE A 114 3.43 -13.19 16.17
N PRO A 115 4.05 -12.47 17.13
CA PRO A 115 4.25 -12.98 18.48
C PRO A 115 2.95 -13.39 19.16
N ALA A 116 2.95 -14.53 19.86
CA ALA A 116 1.81 -14.99 20.64
C ALA A 116 1.48 -14.06 21.82
N ASP A 117 2.44 -13.24 22.26
CA ASP A 117 2.30 -12.31 23.39
C ASP A 117 1.58 -11.00 23.03
N VAL A 118 1.10 -10.83 21.79
CA VAL A 118 0.35 -9.62 21.37
C VAL A 118 -0.86 -9.36 22.29
N PHE A 119 -1.49 -10.40 22.84
CA PHE A 119 -2.56 -10.30 23.85
C PHE A 119 -2.15 -9.61 25.15
N GLN A 120 -0.87 -9.70 25.56
CA GLN A 120 -0.39 -9.06 26.79
C GLN A 120 -0.40 -7.54 26.67
N LYS A 121 -0.35 -6.97 25.46
CA LYS A 121 -0.53 -5.53 25.31
C LYS A 121 -1.98 -5.11 25.56
N GLU A 122 -2.97 -5.89 25.14
CA GLU A 122 -4.38 -5.55 25.33
C GLU A 122 -4.84 -5.65 26.78
N HIS A 123 -4.17 -6.46 27.60
CA HIS A 123 -4.29 -6.47 29.07
C HIS A 123 -4.03 -5.10 29.72
N PHE A 124 -3.24 -4.23 29.07
CA PHE A 124 -2.88 -2.92 29.62
C PHE A 124 -3.70 -1.75 29.05
N PHE A 125 -4.34 -1.91 27.87
CA PHE A 125 -4.80 -0.74 27.09
C PHE A 125 -6.17 -0.87 26.39
N GLY A 126 -6.81 -2.06 26.33
CA GLY A 126 -8.01 -2.27 25.50
C GLY A 126 -9.27 -2.73 26.24
N THR A 127 -9.15 -3.62 27.22
CA THR A 127 -10.31 -4.14 27.97
C THR A 127 -9.98 -4.19 29.47
N SER A 128 -10.94 -3.82 30.31
CA SER A 128 -10.81 -3.98 31.77
C SER A 128 -11.00 -5.44 32.23
N ASP A 129 -11.31 -6.36 31.31
CA ASP A 129 -11.66 -7.76 31.61
C ASP A 129 -10.56 -8.72 31.13
N THR A 130 -9.46 -8.68 31.87
CA THR A 130 -8.30 -9.56 31.69
C THR A 130 -8.63 -11.04 31.88
N SER A 131 -9.73 -11.39 32.57
CA SER A 131 -10.19 -12.77 32.70
C SER A 131 -10.74 -13.30 31.38
N LEU A 132 -11.63 -12.55 30.74
CA LEU A 132 -12.26 -12.96 29.49
C LEU A 132 -11.23 -13.06 28.34
N VAL A 133 -10.24 -12.17 28.31
CA VAL A 133 -9.11 -12.25 27.36
C VAL A 133 -8.33 -13.55 27.57
N ASN A 134 -8.00 -13.89 28.83
CA ASN A 134 -7.29 -15.13 29.14
C ASN A 134 -8.11 -16.39 28.78
N GLU A 135 -9.42 -16.36 29.00
CA GLU A 135 -10.33 -17.42 28.57
C GLU A 135 -10.31 -17.60 27.05
N LEU A 136 -10.38 -16.51 26.29
CA LEU A 136 -10.30 -16.57 24.82
C LEU A 136 -8.93 -17.07 24.33
N VAL A 137 -7.83 -16.59 24.93
CA VAL A 137 -6.48 -17.10 24.61
C VAL A 137 -6.40 -18.59 24.88
N THR A 138 -6.94 -19.04 26.01
CA THR A 138 -6.99 -20.46 26.37
C THR A 138 -7.81 -21.23 25.35
N LEU A 139 -8.99 -20.74 24.96
CA LEU A 139 -9.83 -21.35 23.94
C LEU A 139 -9.07 -21.52 22.61
N ILE A 140 -8.45 -20.46 22.11
CA ILE A 140 -7.68 -20.45 20.84
C ILE A 140 -6.49 -21.41 20.89
N THR A 141 -5.81 -21.52 22.03
CA THR A 141 -4.58 -22.31 22.15
C THR A 141 -4.83 -23.79 22.49
N THR A 142 -5.97 -24.12 23.10
CA THR A 142 -6.28 -25.48 23.57
C THR A 142 -7.26 -26.23 22.67
N HIS A 143 -8.11 -25.54 21.91
CA HIS A 143 -9.08 -26.16 21.04
C HIS A 143 -8.63 -26.08 19.58
N PRO A 144 -8.70 -27.17 18.81
CA PRO A 144 -8.34 -27.16 17.39
C PRO A 144 -9.33 -26.37 16.52
N ASP A 145 -10.55 -26.17 17.02
CA ASP A 145 -11.64 -25.47 16.33
C ASP A 145 -12.42 -24.58 17.32
N PRO A 146 -11.81 -23.45 17.75
CA PRO A 146 -12.42 -22.58 18.75
C PRO A 146 -13.69 -21.88 18.22
N GLU A 147 -13.81 -21.72 16.90
CA GLU A 147 -14.94 -21.08 16.26
C GLU A 147 -16.23 -21.91 16.39
N ASN A 148 -16.18 -23.21 16.09
CA ASN A 148 -17.34 -24.08 16.24
C ASN A 148 -17.78 -24.23 17.69
N VAL A 149 -16.86 -24.12 18.66
CA VAL A 149 -17.20 -24.07 20.09
C VAL A 149 -18.04 -22.83 20.41
N ILE A 150 -17.70 -21.67 19.86
CA ILE A 150 -18.47 -20.43 20.05
C ILE A 150 -19.83 -20.53 19.36
N LEU A 151 -19.88 -21.00 18.12
CA LEU A 151 -21.11 -21.17 17.34
C LEU A 151 -22.10 -22.15 17.99
N ALA A 152 -21.60 -23.23 18.61
CA ALA A 152 -22.44 -24.19 19.33
C ALA A 152 -23.16 -23.58 20.56
N ASN A 153 -22.73 -22.40 21.02
CA ASN A 153 -23.27 -21.71 22.20
C ASN A 153 -24.11 -20.46 21.87
N GLN A 154 -24.66 -20.36 20.66
CA GLN A 154 -25.50 -19.23 20.20
C GLN A 154 -26.68 -18.91 21.14
N SER A 155 -27.26 -19.90 21.81
CA SER A 155 -28.43 -19.74 22.68
C SER A 155 -28.14 -19.25 24.11
N ASN A 156 -26.88 -19.28 24.57
CA ASN A 156 -26.55 -19.14 26.00
C ASN A 156 -25.89 -17.80 26.38
N GLY A 157 -25.93 -16.78 25.51
CA GLY A 157 -25.29 -15.47 25.75
C GLY A 157 -23.76 -15.48 25.72
N THR A 158 -23.12 -16.64 25.89
CA THR A 158 -21.68 -16.88 25.71
C THR A 158 -21.22 -16.55 24.30
N TYR A 159 -22.03 -16.86 23.28
CA TYR A 159 -21.78 -16.43 21.90
C TYR A 159 -21.61 -14.90 21.81
N LEU A 160 -22.56 -14.13 22.36
CA LEU A 160 -22.53 -12.67 22.28
C LEU A 160 -21.32 -12.09 23.03
N LYS A 161 -20.92 -12.71 24.15
CA LYS A 161 -19.71 -12.31 24.90
C LYS A 161 -18.45 -12.49 24.06
N TYR A 162 -18.23 -13.67 23.49
CA TYR A 162 -17.06 -13.92 22.65
C TYR A 162 -17.10 -13.10 21.36
N TYR A 163 -18.26 -12.97 20.74
CA TYR A 163 -18.43 -12.15 19.54
C TYR A 163 -18.05 -10.69 19.80
N THR A 164 -18.57 -10.10 20.89
CA THR A 164 -18.25 -8.72 21.28
C THR A 164 -16.79 -8.56 21.66
N LEU A 165 -16.21 -9.54 22.36
CA LEU A 165 -14.79 -9.49 22.70
C LEU A 165 -13.92 -9.54 21.44
N ILE A 166 -14.11 -10.55 20.58
CA ILE A 166 -13.28 -10.76 19.38
C ILE A 166 -13.35 -9.55 18.44
N SER A 167 -14.52 -8.93 18.27
CA SER A 167 -14.67 -7.74 17.41
C SER A 167 -13.92 -6.51 17.94
N GLN A 168 -13.59 -6.48 19.23
CA GLN A 168 -12.87 -5.38 19.88
C GLN A 168 -11.38 -5.66 20.06
N LEU A 169 -10.91 -6.90 19.91
CA LEU A 169 -9.51 -7.26 20.09
C LEU A 169 -8.68 -6.95 18.84
N TYR A 170 -7.77 -5.99 18.98
CA TYR A 170 -6.82 -5.64 17.94
C TYR A 170 -5.54 -5.03 18.52
N ALA A 171 -4.44 -5.18 17.79
CA ALA A 171 -3.20 -4.45 18.04
C ALA A 171 -2.73 -3.72 16.78
N ARG A 172 -2.22 -2.50 16.96
CA ARG A 172 -1.67 -1.68 15.86
C ARG A 172 -0.17 -1.46 16.03
N PRO A 173 0.68 -2.41 15.65
CA PRO A 173 2.11 -2.17 15.58
C PRO A 173 2.51 -1.33 14.37
N ASN A 174 3.53 -0.50 14.56
CA ASN A 174 4.42 -0.05 13.52
C ASN A 174 5.55 -1.07 13.38
N ILE A 175 5.82 -1.50 12.16
CA ILE A 175 7.02 -2.28 11.84
C ILE A 175 8.05 -1.30 11.30
N PHE A 176 9.29 -1.41 11.77
CA PHE A 176 10.41 -0.64 11.26
C PHE A 176 11.47 -1.55 10.69
N PHE A 177 12.17 -1.06 9.68
CA PHE A 177 13.37 -1.67 9.13
C PHE A 177 14.19 -0.62 8.40
N HIS A 178 15.47 -0.92 8.19
CA HIS A 178 16.39 -0.08 7.43
C HIS A 178 16.53 -0.60 6.00
N ALA A 179 16.55 0.30 5.03
CA ALA A 179 16.88 0.00 3.64
C ALA A 179 18.10 0.81 3.21
N GLN A 180 19.15 0.13 2.76
CA GLN A 180 20.39 0.78 2.32
C GLN A 180 20.48 0.81 0.80
N SER A 181 20.78 1.97 0.24
CA SER A 181 20.92 2.15 -1.21
C SER A 181 22.34 1.92 -1.71
N ILE A 182 22.48 1.70 -3.02
CA ILE A 182 23.78 1.51 -3.69
C ILE A 182 24.69 2.74 -3.57
N HIS A 183 24.11 3.94 -3.45
CA HIS A 183 24.86 5.18 -3.22
C HIS A 183 25.00 5.55 -1.73
N GLY A 184 24.67 4.63 -0.81
CA GLY A 184 24.94 4.76 0.62
C GLY A 184 23.89 5.50 1.44
N ALA A 185 22.72 5.80 0.88
CA ALA A 185 21.60 6.31 1.66
C ALA A 185 21.05 5.20 2.57
N ASP A 186 20.70 5.54 3.81
CA ASP A 186 20.06 4.64 4.78
C ASP A 186 18.70 5.20 5.18
N LEU A 187 17.64 4.46 4.83
CA LEU A 187 16.25 4.83 5.12
C LEU A 187 15.70 3.96 6.25
N LYS A 188 15.35 4.58 7.39
CA LYS A 188 14.49 3.94 8.38
C LYS A 188 13.03 4.03 7.90
N ILE A 189 12.46 2.90 7.53
CA ILE A 189 11.11 2.78 6.99
C ILE A 189 10.18 2.40 8.14
N LYS A 190 9.00 3.01 8.17
CA LYS A 190 7.92 2.72 9.11
C LYS A 190 6.70 2.26 8.33
N THR A 191 6.11 1.14 8.71
CA THR A 191 4.88 0.62 8.10
C THR A 191 3.82 0.39 9.18
N ASP A 192 2.61 0.88 8.95
CA ASP A 192 1.48 0.54 9.80
C ASP A 192 1.09 -0.92 9.57
N PHE A 193 0.83 -1.66 10.65
CA PHE A 193 0.33 -3.03 10.62
C PHE A 193 -0.79 -3.18 11.65
N VAL A 194 -1.75 -4.05 11.37
CA VAL A 194 -2.88 -4.30 12.26
C VAL A 194 -3.04 -5.80 12.44
N ILE A 195 -3.17 -6.21 13.69
CA ILE A 195 -3.34 -7.60 14.10
C ILE A 195 -4.77 -7.73 14.65
N ARG A 196 -5.56 -8.66 14.11
CA ARG A 196 -6.92 -8.99 14.56
C ARG A 196 -7.12 -10.50 14.64
N TYR A 197 -7.99 -10.95 15.54
CA TYR A 197 -8.31 -12.37 15.67
C TYR A 197 -9.37 -12.87 14.68
N ASN A 198 -10.04 -11.98 13.94
CA ASN A 198 -11.02 -12.34 12.92
C ASN A 198 -10.49 -13.42 11.97
N SER A 199 -9.20 -13.35 11.64
CA SER A 199 -8.43 -14.34 10.89
C SER A 199 -8.55 -15.79 11.41
N LYS A 200 -8.75 -15.99 12.72
CA LYS A 200 -8.98 -17.30 13.39
C LYS A 200 -10.45 -17.70 13.48
N PHE A 201 -11.36 -16.79 13.13
CA PHE A 201 -12.80 -16.94 13.25
C PHE A 201 -13.52 -16.49 11.94
N PRO A 202 -13.21 -17.11 10.78
CA PRO A 202 -13.74 -16.73 9.47
C PRO A 202 -15.26 -16.91 9.28
N LEU A 203 -15.92 -17.79 10.05
CA LEU A 203 -17.37 -17.98 9.99
C LEU A 203 -18.12 -16.93 10.83
N LEU A 204 -17.46 -16.34 11.82
CA LEU A 204 -18.01 -15.30 12.69
C LEU A 204 -17.74 -13.89 12.18
N PHE A 205 -16.60 -13.67 11.51
CA PHE A 205 -16.16 -12.34 11.10
C PHE A 205 -15.65 -12.31 9.67
N PRO A 206 -15.91 -11.21 8.92
CA PRO A 206 -15.26 -11.00 7.64
C PRO A 206 -13.74 -10.87 7.81
N ILE A 207 -13.00 -11.37 6.82
CA ILE A 207 -11.54 -11.30 6.75
C ILE A 207 -11.18 -10.52 5.50
N ASN A 208 -10.37 -9.48 5.67
CA ASN A 208 -9.81 -8.73 4.57
C ASN A 208 -8.68 -9.54 3.89
N THR A 209 -8.83 -9.86 2.61
CA THR A 209 -7.87 -10.66 1.82
C THR A 209 -6.99 -9.85 0.86
N ASN A 210 -6.96 -8.52 1.03
CA ASN A 210 -6.36 -7.50 0.17
C ASN A 210 -7.09 -7.33 -1.18
N PRO A 211 -7.20 -6.10 -1.72
CA PRO A 211 -7.68 -5.89 -3.07
C PRO A 211 -6.75 -6.54 -4.10
N SER A 212 -7.14 -6.52 -5.39
CA SER A 212 -6.28 -7.05 -6.46
C SER A 212 -6.31 -6.22 -7.73
N ILE A 213 -5.14 -5.76 -8.16
CA ILE A 213 -4.94 -5.14 -9.47
C ILE A 213 -4.98 -6.26 -10.51
N LYS A 214 -6.01 -6.26 -11.36
CA LYS A 214 -6.20 -7.23 -12.45
C LYS A 214 -5.67 -6.70 -13.77
N TRP A 215 -5.74 -5.38 -13.98
CA TRP A 215 -5.17 -4.76 -15.17
C TRP A 215 -4.78 -3.30 -14.92
N ILE A 216 -3.78 -2.85 -15.66
CA ILE A 216 -3.39 -1.44 -15.79
C ILE A 216 -3.31 -1.17 -17.29
N GLY A 217 -3.91 -0.07 -17.73
CA GLY A 217 -3.90 0.29 -19.14
C GLY A 217 -3.98 1.79 -19.36
N ILE A 218 -3.66 2.20 -20.57
CA ILE A 218 -3.75 3.59 -21.00
C ILE A 218 -4.78 3.71 -22.11
N TYR A 219 -5.78 4.54 -21.87
CA TYR A 219 -6.73 4.96 -22.87
C TYR A 219 -6.12 6.06 -23.73
N LYS A 220 -6.23 5.90 -25.04
CA LYS A 220 -5.96 6.93 -26.05
C LYS A 220 -7.31 7.41 -26.59
N VAL A 221 -7.65 8.66 -26.34
CA VAL A 221 -8.98 9.23 -26.62
C VAL A 221 -8.88 10.31 -27.70
N LYS A 222 -9.70 10.19 -28.75
CA LYS A 222 -9.76 11.09 -29.90
C LYS A 222 -10.58 12.35 -29.58
N ASP A 223 -10.22 13.45 -30.22
CA ASP A 223 -10.89 14.76 -30.24
C ASP A 223 -10.69 15.65 -28.98
N GLY A 224 -9.48 16.21 -28.86
CA GLY A 224 -9.22 17.43 -28.08
C GLY A 224 -9.00 17.23 -26.58
N ILE A 225 -8.45 18.25 -25.92
CA ILE A 225 -7.93 18.23 -24.55
C ILE A 225 -9.10 18.16 -23.56
N SER A 226 -9.61 16.96 -23.29
CA SER A 226 -10.49 16.75 -22.14
C SER A 226 -9.65 16.61 -20.88
N SER A 227 -10.05 17.28 -19.80
CA SER A 227 -9.48 17.05 -18.47
C SER A 227 -10.03 15.77 -17.83
N THR A 228 -11.17 15.27 -18.31
CA THR A 228 -11.86 14.11 -17.74
C THR A 228 -12.24 13.10 -18.82
N PHE A 229 -12.27 11.83 -18.44
CA PHE A 229 -12.68 10.75 -19.33
C PHE A 229 -13.29 9.62 -18.52
N HIS A 230 -14.41 9.09 -19.03
CA HIS A 230 -15.04 7.89 -18.51
C HIS A 230 -15.41 6.98 -19.67
N PRO A 231 -14.90 5.73 -19.72
CA PRO A 231 -15.10 4.83 -20.86
C PRO A 231 -16.58 4.44 -21.06
N ASN A 232 -17.39 4.54 -20.00
CA ASN A 232 -18.82 4.23 -20.01
C ASN A 232 -19.69 5.39 -20.49
N ASN A 233 -19.15 6.61 -20.66
CA ASN A 233 -19.91 7.73 -21.18
C ASN A 233 -20.19 7.49 -22.69
N PRO A 234 -21.46 7.48 -23.13
CA PRO A 234 -21.84 7.31 -24.54
C PRO A 234 -21.13 8.24 -25.52
N ASP A 235 -20.76 9.45 -25.10
CA ASP A 235 -20.10 10.45 -25.94
C ASP A 235 -18.70 10.03 -26.42
N TYR A 236 -18.06 9.11 -25.70
CA TYR A 236 -16.74 8.56 -26.04
C TYR A 236 -16.81 7.21 -26.76
N LYS A 237 -18.01 6.66 -27.02
CA LYS A 237 -18.17 5.38 -27.70
C LYS A 237 -17.48 5.41 -29.08
N GLY A 238 -16.54 4.50 -29.30
CA GLY A 238 -15.77 4.41 -30.55
C GLY A 238 -14.72 5.51 -30.74
N LYS A 239 -14.49 6.36 -29.73
CA LYS A 239 -13.48 7.43 -29.75
C LYS A 239 -12.21 7.08 -28.98
N PHE A 240 -12.11 5.89 -28.40
CA PHE A 240 -10.94 5.51 -27.63
C PHE A 240 -10.43 4.11 -27.99
N GLU A 241 -9.15 3.91 -27.72
CA GLU A 241 -8.45 2.63 -27.72
C GLU A 241 -7.83 2.42 -26.33
N LEU A 242 -7.74 1.17 -25.87
CA LEU A 242 -7.13 0.81 -24.58
C LEU A 242 -5.90 -0.06 -24.83
N PHE A 243 -4.75 0.41 -24.38
CA PHE A 243 -3.49 -0.33 -24.37
C PHE A 243 -3.28 -0.93 -22.97
N TYR A 244 -3.30 -2.26 -22.86
CA TYR A 244 -3.03 -2.93 -21.58
C TYR A 244 -1.52 -2.97 -21.32
N LEU A 245 -1.05 -2.30 -20.27
CA LEU A 245 0.32 -2.41 -19.78
C LEU A 245 0.52 -3.62 -18.85
N TYR A 246 -0.55 -4.00 -18.16
CA TYR A 246 -0.65 -5.19 -17.35
C TYR A 246 -2.08 -5.72 -17.45
N ASN A 247 -2.22 -7.04 -17.56
CA ASN A 247 -3.52 -7.70 -17.61
C ASN A 247 -3.34 -9.16 -17.15
N ALA A 248 -3.74 -9.45 -15.92
CA ALA A 248 -3.67 -10.79 -15.33
C ALA A 248 -4.62 -11.79 -16.01
N ILE A 249 -5.74 -11.31 -16.57
CA ILE A 249 -6.81 -12.14 -17.16
C ILE A 249 -6.48 -12.50 -18.61
N SER A 250 -5.94 -11.55 -19.36
CA SER A 250 -5.54 -11.71 -20.76
C SER A 250 -4.11 -11.21 -20.98
N PRO A 251 -3.07 -11.93 -20.49
CA PRO A 251 -1.68 -11.53 -20.64
C PRO A 251 -1.25 -11.32 -22.10
N GLU A 252 -1.86 -12.04 -23.05
CA GLU A 252 -1.61 -11.93 -24.48
C GLU A 252 -2.02 -10.60 -25.11
N LYS A 253 -2.86 -9.82 -24.41
CA LYS A 253 -3.28 -8.47 -24.84
C LYS A 253 -2.37 -7.37 -24.31
N GLN A 254 -1.37 -7.72 -23.49
CA GLN A 254 -0.42 -6.75 -22.95
C GLN A 254 0.48 -6.21 -24.06
N THR A 255 0.78 -4.92 -23.99
CA THR A 255 1.73 -4.22 -24.84
C THR A 255 2.63 -3.37 -23.96
N ASP A 256 3.92 -3.33 -24.28
CA ASP A 256 4.85 -2.39 -23.68
C ASP A 256 4.85 -1.03 -24.39
N THR A 257 4.31 -0.98 -25.61
CA THR A 257 4.42 0.17 -26.49
C THR A 257 3.10 0.93 -26.56
N ILE A 258 3.17 2.24 -26.40
CA ILE A 258 2.02 3.16 -26.50
C ILE A 258 2.27 4.16 -27.60
N SER A 259 1.38 4.19 -28.59
CA SER A 259 1.45 5.16 -29.68
C SER A 259 0.92 6.53 -29.24
N ILE A 260 1.81 7.52 -29.22
CA ILE A 260 1.49 8.91 -28.85
C ILE A 260 1.35 9.75 -30.11
N GLU A 261 0.17 10.36 -30.30
CA GLU A 261 -0.23 11.06 -31.53
C GLU A 261 -0.82 12.43 -31.22
N LYS A 262 -0.70 13.34 -32.18
CA LYS A 262 -1.28 14.68 -32.09
C LYS A 262 -2.82 14.60 -32.06
N ASN A 263 -3.45 15.49 -31.30
CA ASN A 263 -4.91 15.61 -31.13
C ASN A 263 -5.59 14.48 -30.34
N TYR A 264 -4.82 13.71 -29.56
CA TYR A 264 -5.32 12.72 -28.61
C TYR A 264 -5.06 13.15 -27.17
N SER A 265 -5.95 12.73 -26.27
CA SER A 265 -5.76 12.80 -24.83
C SER A 265 -5.50 11.40 -24.27
N TYR A 266 -4.68 11.30 -23.23
CA TYR A 266 -4.28 10.02 -22.64
C TYR A 266 -4.72 9.93 -21.20
N PHE A 267 -5.21 8.76 -20.79
CA PHE A 267 -5.65 8.51 -19.43
C PHE A 267 -5.13 7.15 -18.99
N ILE A 268 -4.42 7.10 -17.87
CA ILE A 268 -4.09 5.83 -17.23
C ILE A 268 -5.30 5.36 -16.43
N SER A 269 -5.55 4.06 -16.46
CA SER A 269 -6.62 3.45 -15.70
C SER A 269 -6.24 2.06 -15.22
N SER A 270 -6.97 1.59 -14.23
CA SER A 270 -6.92 0.22 -13.73
C SER A 270 -8.33 -0.28 -13.48
N ASN A 271 -8.45 -1.58 -13.21
CA ASN A 271 -9.72 -2.20 -12.86
C ASN A 271 -10.44 -1.38 -11.77
N SER A 272 -11.65 -0.94 -12.09
CA SER A 272 -12.53 -0.21 -11.18
C SER A 272 -13.19 -1.10 -10.13
N GLN A 273 -12.85 -2.40 -10.12
CA GLN A 273 -13.41 -3.50 -9.31
C GLN A 273 -14.88 -3.30 -8.88
N ILE A 274 -15.74 -3.05 -9.87
CA ILE A 274 -17.14 -3.42 -9.73
C ILE A 274 -17.41 -4.41 -10.86
N ASP A 275 -16.95 -5.64 -10.68
CA ASP A 275 -17.40 -6.77 -11.48
C ASP A 275 -18.52 -7.47 -10.71
N PHE A 276 -19.77 -7.14 -11.07
CA PHE A 276 -20.97 -7.77 -10.47
C PHE A 276 -21.17 -9.22 -10.93
N SER A 277 -20.31 -9.76 -11.81
CA SER A 277 -20.41 -11.15 -12.26
C SER A 277 -19.73 -12.08 -11.26
N VAL A 278 -20.36 -12.26 -10.10
CA VAL A 278 -20.08 -13.39 -9.21
C VAL A 278 -20.29 -14.67 -10.02
N GLN A 279 -19.22 -15.29 -10.50
CA GLN A 279 -19.32 -16.63 -11.09
C GLN A 279 -19.59 -17.64 -9.96
N PRO A 280 -20.63 -18.49 -10.06
CA PRO A 280 -21.04 -19.43 -9.00
C PRO A 280 -19.98 -20.48 -8.62
N ASN A 281 -18.90 -20.57 -9.37
CA ASN A 281 -17.94 -21.66 -9.40
C ASN A 281 -16.60 -21.34 -8.71
N GLY A 282 -16.55 -20.31 -7.86
CA GLY A 282 -15.45 -20.14 -6.91
C GLY A 282 -14.11 -19.86 -7.58
N ASP A 283 -14.08 -18.95 -8.56
CA ASP A 283 -12.80 -18.49 -9.08
C ASP A 283 -12.08 -17.67 -8.01
N THR A 284 -10.86 -18.10 -7.68
CA THR A 284 -10.07 -17.73 -6.49
C THR A 284 -9.35 -16.39 -6.64
N LEU A 285 -9.94 -15.46 -7.39
CA LEU A 285 -9.39 -14.13 -7.63
C LEU A 285 -9.86 -13.16 -6.54
N LYS A 286 -9.31 -13.35 -5.34
CA LYS A 286 -9.29 -12.49 -4.13
C LYS A 286 -10.04 -11.14 -4.20
N ASP A 287 -10.94 -11.03 -3.21
CA ASP A 287 -11.51 -9.85 -2.53
C ASP A 287 -12.46 -8.94 -3.32
N THR A 288 -13.71 -9.37 -3.37
CA THR A 288 -14.83 -8.49 -3.02
C THR A 288 -15.24 -8.89 -1.60
N VAL A 289 -14.68 -8.25 -0.56
CA VAL A 289 -15.41 -8.23 0.71
C VAL A 289 -16.62 -7.33 0.43
N CYS A 290 -17.76 -7.97 0.19
CA CYS A 290 -19.03 -7.29 0.34
C CYS A 290 -19.18 -7.03 1.84
N ASP A 291 -19.33 -5.77 2.24
CA ASP A 291 -19.75 -5.52 3.61
C ASP A 291 -21.25 -5.84 3.73
N PHE A 292 -21.60 -6.63 4.75
CA PHE A 292 -22.99 -6.80 5.17
C PHE A 292 -23.35 -5.59 6.02
N ILE A 293 -23.50 -4.43 5.39
CA ILE A 293 -24.14 -3.30 6.06
C ILE A 293 -25.58 -3.71 6.29
N GLU A 294 -25.90 -3.95 7.57
CA GLU A 294 -27.23 -4.06 8.19
C GLU A 294 -28.29 -4.85 7.42
N ILE A 295 -28.76 -5.96 8.00
CA ILE A 295 -30.14 -6.49 7.90
C ILE A 295 -30.94 -5.95 6.69
N ASP A 296 -30.59 -6.31 5.45
CA ASP A 296 -31.44 -6.22 4.25
C ASP A 296 -30.62 -6.47 2.97
N THR A 297 -30.36 -7.73 2.62
CA THR A 297 -30.17 -8.28 1.25
C THR A 297 -29.25 -7.59 0.21
N LEU A 298 -28.53 -6.50 0.52
CA LEU A 298 -27.81 -5.69 -0.46
C LEU A 298 -26.31 -5.69 -0.16
N SER A 299 -25.54 -6.40 -0.99
CA SER A 299 -24.07 -6.31 -0.99
C SER A 299 -23.63 -4.99 -1.61
N ILE A 300 -23.00 -4.10 -0.83
CA ILE A 300 -22.41 -2.85 -1.33
C ILE A 300 -20.90 -3.09 -1.57
N PRO A 301 -20.37 -2.79 -2.78
CA PRO A 301 -18.94 -2.88 -3.05
C PRO A 301 -18.13 -1.91 -2.17
N GLU A 302 -16.97 -2.37 -1.70
CA GLU A 302 -16.04 -1.53 -0.96
C GLU A 302 -15.38 -0.48 -1.87
N PRO A 303 -15.27 0.78 -1.43
CA PRO A 303 -14.54 1.78 -2.17
C PRO A 303 -13.03 1.54 -2.09
N PHE A 304 -12.33 1.77 -3.20
CA PHE A 304 -10.87 1.66 -3.28
C PHE A 304 -10.22 3.03 -3.54
N ASN A 305 -9.02 3.23 -2.97
CA ASN A 305 -8.15 4.36 -3.25
C ASN A 305 -7.03 3.94 -4.20
N TYR A 306 -6.83 4.72 -5.26
CA TYR A 306 -5.82 4.48 -6.28
C TYR A 306 -4.73 5.54 -6.16
N LYS A 307 -3.47 5.11 -6.05
CA LYS A 307 -2.32 6.02 -6.06
C LYS A 307 -1.35 5.63 -7.16
N TYR A 308 -1.12 6.55 -8.09
CA TYR A 308 -0.15 6.38 -9.17
C TYR A 308 1.16 7.07 -8.82
N PHE A 309 2.26 6.37 -9.04
CA PHE A 309 3.62 6.91 -9.01
C PHE A 309 4.27 6.67 -10.36
N PHE A 310 5.16 7.55 -10.78
CA PHE A 310 5.84 7.38 -12.07
C PHE A 310 7.30 7.82 -12.02
N GLN A 311 8.10 7.23 -12.90
CA GLN A 311 9.50 7.54 -13.12
C GLN A 311 9.79 7.65 -14.61
N ASN A 312 10.48 8.72 -15.00
CA ASN A 312 11.04 8.88 -16.33
C ASN A 312 12.36 8.11 -16.38
N LEU A 313 12.47 7.08 -17.22
CA LEU A 313 13.66 6.20 -17.21
C LEU A 313 14.78 6.70 -18.12
N ASP A 314 14.44 7.52 -19.13
CA ASP A 314 15.44 8.13 -20.00
C ASP A 314 15.99 9.42 -19.38
N LYS A 315 17.32 9.51 -19.29
CA LYS A 315 17.99 10.73 -18.86
C LYS A 315 17.87 11.78 -19.95
N THR A 316 17.20 12.88 -19.64
CA THR A 316 17.07 14.05 -20.52
C THR A 316 17.53 15.30 -19.78
N ASN A 317 17.90 16.33 -20.54
CA ASN A 317 18.19 17.66 -20.00
C ASN A 317 16.94 18.56 -19.99
N GLU A 318 15.76 17.98 -20.22
CA GLU A 318 14.51 18.73 -20.36
C GLU A 318 13.89 19.02 -19.00
N GLU A 319 13.07 20.08 -18.95
CA GLU A 319 12.32 20.43 -17.75
C GLU A 319 11.38 19.28 -17.34
N PRO A 320 11.29 18.95 -16.04
CA PRO A 320 10.46 17.86 -15.52
C PRO A 320 9.02 17.85 -16.02
N ASP A 321 8.38 19.02 -16.03
CA ASP A 321 6.98 19.20 -16.40
C ASP A 321 6.75 19.05 -17.92
N SER A 322 7.83 18.95 -18.70
CA SER A 322 7.80 18.65 -20.14
C SER A 322 7.92 17.15 -20.45
N LEU A 323 8.13 16.32 -19.42
CA LEU A 323 8.21 14.86 -19.52
C LEU A 323 6.85 14.21 -19.23
N LEU A 324 6.83 12.93 -18.87
CA LEU A 324 5.61 12.27 -18.44
C LEU A 324 5.09 12.95 -17.16
N MET A 325 3.80 13.25 -17.13
CA MET A 325 3.07 13.61 -15.91
C MET A 325 1.78 12.80 -15.81
N ILE A 326 1.38 12.51 -14.57
CA ILE A 326 0.07 11.95 -14.25
C ILE A 326 -0.62 12.96 -13.34
N ASP A 327 -1.82 13.40 -13.71
CA ASP A 327 -2.57 14.41 -12.94
C ASP A 327 -2.94 13.87 -11.55
N GLU A 328 -3.12 14.77 -10.58
CA GLU A 328 -3.50 14.38 -9.22
C GLU A 328 -4.98 13.95 -9.15
N ASN A 329 -5.22 12.66 -8.89
CA ASN A 329 -6.55 12.15 -8.54
C ASN A 329 -6.47 10.76 -7.88
N ASN A 330 -7.16 10.55 -6.75
CA ASN A 330 -7.31 9.24 -6.09
C ASN A 330 -8.35 8.35 -6.80
N SER A 331 -8.32 8.31 -8.12
CA SER A 331 -9.32 7.63 -8.95
C SER A 331 -8.71 6.49 -9.75
N ASN A 332 -9.54 5.51 -10.11
CA ASN A 332 -9.14 4.41 -10.98
C ASN A 332 -8.83 4.87 -12.42
N ILE A 333 -9.15 6.12 -12.77
CA ILE A 333 -8.84 6.72 -14.07
C ILE A 333 -8.34 8.14 -13.89
N VAL A 334 -7.16 8.40 -14.43
CA VAL A 334 -6.42 9.63 -14.20
C VAL A 334 -5.79 10.09 -15.51
N LYS A 335 -5.78 11.40 -15.75
CA LYS A 335 -5.17 11.94 -16.96
C LYS A 335 -3.66 11.73 -16.93
N LEU A 336 -3.13 11.31 -18.05
CA LEU A 336 -1.71 11.13 -18.30
C LEU A 336 -1.31 12.13 -19.37
N ASN A 337 -0.40 13.04 -19.04
CA ASN A 337 0.19 13.94 -20.02
C ASN A 337 1.47 13.29 -20.54
N PRO A 338 1.47 12.79 -21.80
CA PRO A 338 2.68 12.21 -22.38
C PRO A 338 3.78 13.28 -22.55
N PRO A 339 5.05 12.85 -22.64
CA PRO A 339 6.17 13.77 -22.82
C PRO A 339 5.99 14.67 -24.04
N VAL A 340 6.39 15.93 -23.92
CA VAL A 340 6.45 16.87 -25.06
C VAL A 340 7.68 16.59 -25.91
N TYR A 341 8.79 16.19 -25.29
CA TYR A 341 10.06 15.92 -25.96
C TYR A 341 10.23 14.44 -26.26
N LYS A 342 10.57 14.13 -27.52
CA LYS A 342 10.74 12.75 -28.01
C LYS A 342 12.00 12.06 -27.48
N SER A 343 12.87 12.80 -26.80
CA SER A 343 14.08 12.29 -26.15
C SER A 343 13.75 11.31 -25.03
N MET A 344 12.63 11.51 -24.34
CA MET A 344 12.09 10.57 -23.36
C MET A 344 11.20 9.55 -24.08
N LYS A 345 11.37 8.26 -23.82
CA LYS A 345 10.57 7.16 -24.40
C LYS A 345 10.16 6.15 -23.33
N HIS A 346 11.07 5.79 -22.44
CA HIS A 346 10.88 4.73 -21.46
C HIS A 346 10.32 5.30 -20.16
N PHE A 347 9.25 4.69 -19.67
CA PHE A 347 8.64 5.04 -18.39
C PHE A 347 8.46 3.81 -17.51
N LYS A 348 8.33 4.09 -16.21
CA LYS A 348 7.82 3.14 -15.22
C LYS A 348 6.69 3.77 -14.43
N ILE A 349 5.64 3.02 -14.19
CA ILE A 349 4.50 3.44 -13.39
C ILE A 349 4.25 2.38 -12.32
N TRP A 350 3.94 2.82 -11.11
CA TRP A 350 3.43 1.98 -10.04
C TRP A 350 2.01 2.41 -9.74
N LEU A 351 1.12 1.43 -9.58
CA LEU A 351 -0.19 1.63 -9.00
C LEU A 351 -0.20 0.96 -7.64
N VAL A 352 -0.55 1.74 -6.63
CA VAL A 352 -0.87 1.25 -5.29
C VAL A 352 -2.38 1.36 -5.10
N LEU A 353 -3.02 0.21 -4.93
CA LEU A 353 -4.44 0.07 -4.66
C LEU A 353 -4.61 -0.20 -3.16
N TYR A 354 -5.44 0.59 -2.50
CA TYR A 354 -5.84 0.34 -1.12
C TYR A 354 -7.34 0.18 -1.05
N ASP A 355 -7.84 -0.66 -0.15
CA ASP A 355 -9.21 -0.49 0.31
C ASP A 355 -9.37 0.79 1.14
N SER A 356 -10.61 1.27 1.17
CA SER A 356 -11.06 2.41 1.94
C SER A 356 -12.27 1.96 2.73
N TYR A 357 -12.12 1.80 4.04
CA TYR A 357 -13.25 1.51 4.90
C TYR A 357 -13.17 2.35 6.17
N ASP A 358 -13.88 3.48 6.16
CA ASP A 358 -13.81 4.48 7.23
C ASP A 358 -14.68 4.12 8.45
N ALA A 359 -15.58 3.14 8.32
CA ALA A 359 -16.52 2.79 9.39
C ALA A 359 -15.91 1.85 10.47
N GLU A 360 -14.84 1.11 10.17
CA GLU A 360 -14.09 0.31 11.15
C GLU A 360 -12.69 0.89 11.35
N TRP A 361 -12.53 1.71 12.39
CA TRP A 361 -11.25 2.33 12.77
C TRP A 361 -10.07 1.34 12.92
N ASN A 362 -10.36 0.06 13.16
CA ASN A 362 -9.40 -1.00 13.47
C ASN A 362 -9.33 -2.10 12.41
N ARG A 363 -9.98 -1.94 11.26
CA ARG A 363 -9.82 -2.88 10.16
C ARG A 363 -8.43 -2.71 9.53
N PRO A 364 -7.65 -3.80 9.33
CA PRO A 364 -6.43 -3.74 8.55
C PRO A 364 -6.76 -3.26 7.14
N ARG A 365 -5.98 -2.28 6.69
CA ARG A 365 -6.09 -1.76 5.34
C ARG A 365 -5.43 -2.74 4.37
N GLY A 366 -6.20 -3.28 3.46
CA GLY A 366 -5.70 -4.13 2.38
C GLY A 366 -4.95 -3.31 1.34
N CYS A 367 -3.94 -3.92 0.74
CA CYS A 367 -3.13 -3.29 -0.29
C CYS A 367 -2.75 -4.27 -1.41
N ASP A 368 -2.75 -3.77 -2.64
CA ASP A 368 -2.07 -4.42 -3.77
C ASP A 368 -1.24 -3.42 -4.55
N ILE A 369 -0.07 -3.84 -5.00
CA ILE A 369 0.90 -2.97 -5.66
C ILE A 369 1.38 -3.65 -6.93
N GLN A 370 1.23 -2.97 -8.04
CA GLN A 370 1.70 -3.45 -9.33
C GLN A 370 2.53 -2.38 -10.02
N SER A 371 3.68 -2.77 -10.57
CA SER A 371 4.49 -1.91 -11.42
C SER A 371 4.40 -2.35 -12.88
N VAL A 372 4.48 -1.38 -13.79
CA VAL A 372 4.51 -1.58 -15.24
C VAL A 372 5.61 -0.71 -15.84
N LYS A 373 6.23 -1.22 -16.90
CA LYS A 373 7.19 -0.48 -17.73
C LYS A 373 6.63 -0.39 -19.14
N GLY A 374 6.94 0.69 -19.83
CA GLY A 374 6.55 0.83 -21.22
C GLY A 374 7.40 1.84 -21.98
N VAL A 375 7.07 1.97 -23.27
CA VAL A 375 7.78 2.75 -24.27
C VAL A 375 6.78 3.61 -25.05
N PHE A 376 7.00 4.91 -25.09
CA PHE A 376 6.27 5.80 -25.98
C PHE A 376 6.82 5.70 -27.41
N LYS A 377 5.91 5.43 -28.34
CA LYS A 377 6.16 5.50 -29.79
C LYS A 377 5.49 6.76 -30.33
N TYR A 378 6.30 7.75 -30.68
CA TYR A 378 5.82 9.03 -31.18
C TYR A 378 5.40 8.93 -32.65
N GLY A 379 4.14 9.28 -32.93
CA GLY A 379 3.61 9.44 -34.28
C GLY A 379 4.07 10.74 -34.93
N ASP A 380 3.85 10.82 -36.25
CA ASP A 380 4.26 11.97 -37.05
C ASP A 380 3.58 13.26 -36.57
N GLY A 381 4.38 14.30 -36.35
CA GLY A 381 3.90 15.62 -35.93
C GLY A 381 3.51 15.75 -34.45
N TYR A 382 3.71 14.72 -33.62
CA TYR A 382 3.59 14.85 -32.16
C TYR A 382 4.89 15.36 -31.54
N GLY A 383 4.79 16.24 -30.53
CA GLY A 383 5.92 16.67 -29.70
C GLY A 383 7.01 17.50 -30.41
N ARG A 384 8.03 17.88 -29.64
CA ARG A 384 9.27 18.52 -30.10
C ARG A 384 10.38 17.47 -30.22
N ASN A 385 11.30 17.71 -31.15
CA ASN A 385 12.49 16.87 -31.30
C ASN A 385 13.49 17.14 -30.19
#